data_AF-A0A5D6V5W6-F1
#
_entry.id   AF-A0A5D6V5W6-F1
#
_cell.length_a   1.000
_cell.length_b   1.000
_cell.length_c   1.000
_cell.angle_alpha   90.00
_cell.angle_beta   90.00
_cell.angle_gamma   90.00
#
_symmetry.space_group_name_H-M   'P 1'
#
loop_
_entity.id
_entity.type
_entity.pdbx_description
1 polymer ?
#
loop_
_entity_poly.entity_id
_entity_poly.type
_entity_poly.pdbx_seq_one_letter_code
_entity_poly.pdbx_strand_id
1 'polypeptide(L)' 'MKLFLNFCGLFLVLLPASTSACPVCRPRVQAAIHGPGYAQQLGMLLLPVGVLLLVGVGVFFAPAIRRRFTFTPAPHD' A
#
# COMPACT_ATOMS: atom_id res chain seq x y z
N MET A 1 -15.08 -9.23 -1.08
CA MET A 1 -15.08 -9.37 0.39
C MET A 1 -14.10 -10.43 0.91
N LYS A 2 -14.03 -11.64 0.32
CA LYS A 2 -13.08 -12.71 0.73
C LYS A 2 -11.59 -12.32 0.69
N LEU A 3 -11.17 -11.48 -0.26
CA LEU A 3 -9.78 -11.02 -0.39
C LEU A 3 -9.33 -10.14 0.80
N PHE A 4 -10.23 -9.28 1.30
CA PHE A 4 -9.97 -8.37 2.41
C PHE A 4 -9.75 -9.13 3.73
N LEU A 5 -10.53 -10.19 3.95
CA LEU A 5 -10.42 -11.04 5.14
C LEU A 5 -9.08 -11.82 5.16
N ASN A 6 -8.65 -12.30 3.99
CA ASN A 6 -7.40 -13.04 3.84
C ASN A 6 -6.18 -12.13 4.07
N PHE A 7 -6.22 -10.89 3.57
CA PHE A 7 -5.17 -9.89 3.77
C PHE A 7 -5.06 -9.44 5.23
N CYS A 8 -6.20 -9.24 5.90
CA CYS A 8 -6.26 -8.86 7.31
C CYS A 8 -5.75 -9.99 8.22
N GLY A 9 -6.09 -11.25 7.89
CA GLY A 9 -5.60 -12.42 8.61
C GLY A 9 -4.09 -12.64 8.48
N LEU A 10 -3.52 -12.40 7.30
CA LEU A 10 -2.06 -12.47 7.09
C LEU A 10 -1.32 -11.38 7.87
N PHE A 11 -1.91 -10.17 7.95
CA PHE A 11 -1.32 -9.04 8.66
C PHE A 11 -1.29 -9.26 10.19
N LEU A 12 -2.33 -9.90 10.74
CA LEU A 12 -2.40 -10.26 12.17
C LEU A 12 -1.38 -11.34 12.57
N VAL A 13 -1.04 -12.27 11.68
CA VAL A 13 -0.04 -13.32 11.94
C VAL A 13 1.39 -12.78 11.89
N LEU A 14 1.65 -11.71 11.14
CA LEU A 14 2.98 -11.11 11.02
C LEU A 14 3.30 -10.05 12.09
N LEU A 15 2.34 -9.64 12.92
CA LEU A 15 2.58 -8.64 13.97
C LEU A 15 3.22 -9.31 15.20
N PRO A 16 4.48 -8.99 15.57
CA PRO A 16 5.06 -9.52 16.78
C PRO A 16 4.34 -8.93 18.00
N ALA A 17 3.72 -9.79 18.79
CA ALA A 17 3.10 -9.44 20.06
C ALA A 17 4.17 -8.90 21.02
N SER A 18 4.35 -7.58 21.01
CA SER A 18 5.32 -6.87 21.84
C SER A 18 4.70 -6.62 23.21
N THR A 19 4.57 -7.67 24.02
CA THR A 19 4.11 -7.60 25.40
C THR A 19 5.30 -7.46 26.35
N SER A 20 5.67 -6.23 26.70
CA SER A 20 6.31 -5.92 27.99
C SER A 20 6.27 -4.41 28.27
N ALA A 21 5.21 -3.96 28.95
CA ALA A 21 5.13 -2.62 29.50
C ALA A 21 5.97 -2.54 30.79
N CYS A 22 7.14 -1.93 30.71
CA CYS A 22 7.92 -1.46 31.86
C CYS A 22 8.05 0.06 31.76
N PRO A 23 7.52 0.85 32.71
CA PRO A 23 7.57 2.32 32.65
C PRO A 23 9.00 2.88 32.79
N VAL A 24 9.93 2.10 33.37
CA VAL A 24 11.37 2.41 33.45
C VAL A 24 12.14 1.95 32.21
N CYS A 25 11.59 1.02 31.42
CA CYS A 25 12.16 0.60 30.15
C CYS A 25 11.63 1.44 28.98
N ARG A 26 11.36 2.75 29.17
CA ARG A 26 11.07 3.64 28.05
C ARG A 26 12.34 3.69 27.19
N PRO A 27 12.46 2.90 26.11
CA PRO A 27 13.67 2.99 25.32
C PRO A 27 13.60 4.40 24.72
N ARG A 28 14.74 5.07 24.57
CA ARG A 28 14.83 6.30 23.78
C ARG A 28 14.52 5.99 22.31
N VAL A 29 13.29 5.61 22.00
CA VAL A 29 12.77 5.47 20.63
C VAL A 29 12.24 6.81 20.13
N GLN A 30 12.40 7.88 20.90
CA GLN A 30 12.31 9.24 20.39
C GLN A 30 13.73 9.70 20.03
N ALA A 31 13.94 9.89 18.72
CA ALA A 31 15.10 10.51 18.05
C ALA A 31 16.08 9.59 17.29
N ALA A 32 15.56 8.63 16.52
CA ALA A 32 16.16 8.29 15.22
C ALA A 32 15.18 8.54 14.07
N ILE A 33 14.30 9.54 14.21
CA ILE A 33 13.21 9.82 13.27
C ILE A 33 13.78 10.16 11.88
N HIS A 34 15.00 10.70 11.79
CA HIS A 34 15.70 10.94 10.52
C HIS A 34 17.16 10.45 10.59
N GLY A 35 17.36 9.16 10.85
CA GLY A 35 18.68 8.54 10.65
C GLY A 35 19.07 8.52 9.17
N PRO A 36 20.37 8.33 8.83
CA PRO A 36 20.87 8.38 7.44
C PRO A 36 20.31 7.30 6.48
N GLY A 37 19.37 6.45 6.94
CA GLY A 37 18.62 5.49 6.10
C GLY A 37 17.09 5.64 6.20
N TYR A 38 16.57 6.64 6.94
CA TYR A 38 15.14 6.77 7.22
C TYR A 38 14.31 6.92 5.94
N ALA A 39 14.75 7.75 5.00
CA ALA A 39 14.04 7.96 3.74
C ALA A 39 13.96 6.66 2.90
N GLN A 40 15.01 5.85 2.91
CA GLN A 40 15.06 4.59 2.17
C GLN A 40 14.13 3.55 2.81
N GLN A 41 14.13 3.46 4.14
CA GLN A 41 13.29 2.53 4.89
C GLN A 41 11.81 2.93 4.81
N LEU A 42 11.52 4.23 4.89
CA LEU A 42 10.19 4.80 4.67
C LEU A 42 9.73 4.55 3.23
N GLY A 43 10.62 4.74 2.25
CA GLY A 43 10.35 4.45 0.84
C GLY A 43 9.95 3.00 0.62
N MET A 44 10.70 2.03 1.16
CA MET A 44 10.35 0.61 1.07
C MET A 44 9.00 0.29 1.72
N LEU A 45 8.67 0.95 2.84
CA LEU A 45 7.40 0.75 3.53
C LEU A 45 6.21 1.34 2.76
N LEU A 46 6.38 2.51 2.14
CA LEU A 46 5.33 3.19 1.36
C LEU A 46 5.19 2.62 -0.06
N LEU A 47 6.22 1.96 -0.59
CA LEU A 47 6.22 1.35 -1.92
C LEU A 47 4.99 0.46 -2.17
N PRO A 48 4.66 -0.54 -1.32
CA PRO A 48 3.48 -1.37 -1.54
C PRO A 48 2.17 -0.58 -1.51
N VAL A 49 2.07 0.45 -0.67
CA VAL A 49 0.88 1.33 -0.59
C VAL A 49 0.73 2.12 -1.89
N GLY A 50 1.82 2.69 -2.40
CA GLY A 50 1.83 3.42 -3.67
C GLY A 50 1.43 2.54 -4.86
N VAL A 51 1.95 1.31 -4.92
CA VAL A 51 1.57 0.31 -5.94
C VAL A 51 0.08 -0.01 -5.85
N LEU A 52 -0.44 -0.22 -4.63
CA LEU A 52 -1.85 -0.54 -4.44
C LEU A 52 -2.78 0.59 -4.91
N LEU A 53 -2.39 1.85 -4.62
CA LEU A 53 -3.12 3.03 -5.08
C LEU A 53 -3.08 3.16 -6.61
N LEU A 54 -1.91 2.99 -7.23
CA LEU A 54 -1.78 3.05 -8.69
C LEU A 54 -2.62 1.98 -9.39
N VAL A 55 -2.60 0.74 -8.88
CA VAL A 55 -3.43 -0.35 -9.42
C VAL A 55 -4.91 -0.03 -9.24
N GLY A 56 -5.32 0.47 -8.08
CA GLY A 56 -6.71 0.87 -7.82
C GLY A 56 -7.20 1.94 -8.79
N VAL A 57 -6.39 2.98 -9.02
CA VAL A 57 -6.67 4.05 -10.00
C VAL A 57 -6.75 3.49 -11.43
N GLY A 58 -5.81 2.62 -11.81
CA GLY A 58 -5.80 1.99 -13.14
C GLY A 58 -7.05 1.17 -13.41
N VAL A 59 -7.48 0.35 -12.44
CA VAL A 59 -8.71 -0.45 -12.55
C VAL A 59 -9.96 0.45 -12.58
N PHE A 60 -9.97 1.52 -11.79
CA PHE A 60 -11.10 2.46 -11.77
C PHE A 60 -11.29 3.17 -13.11
N PHE A 61 -10.20 3.59 -13.77
CA PHE A 61 -10.27 4.28 -15.07
C PHE A 61 -10.25 3.34 -16.28
N ALA A 62 -9.97 2.05 -16.11
CA ALA A 62 -9.99 1.04 -17.18
C ALA A 62 -11.25 1.10 -18.09
N PRO A 63 -12.49 1.22 -17.59
CA PRO A 63 -13.67 1.32 -18.47
C PRO A 63 -13.72 2.62 -19.28
N ALA A 64 -13.27 3.75 -18.71
CA ALA A 64 -13.25 5.04 -19.40
C ALA A 64 -12.18 5.09 -20.50
N ILE A 65 -11.02 4.50 -20.22
CA ILE A 65 -9.91 4.32 -21.16
C ILE A 65 -10.37 3.43 -22.33
N ARG A 66 -10.93 2.26 -22.04
CA ARG A 66 -11.41 1.32 -23.07
C ARG A 66 -12.37 1.96 -24.07
N ARG A 67 -13.34 2.75 -23.59
CA ARG A 67 -14.31 3.43 -24.45
C ARG A 67 -13.68 4.43 -25.44
N ARG A 68 -12.57 5.07 -25.06
CA ARG A 68 -11.85 6.01 -25.94
C ARG A 68 -10.96 5.32 -26.97
N PHE A 69 -10.54 4.08 -26.72
CA PHE A 69 -9.69 3.33 -27.66
C PHE A 69 -10.48 2.39 -28.58
N THR A 70 -11.74 2.07 -28.26
CA THR A 70 -12.67 1.36 -29.16
C THR A 70 -13.44 2.30 -30.07
N PHE A 71 -12.82 3.40 -30.55
CA PHE A 71 -13.34 4.10 -31.73
C PHE A 71 -13.19 3.17 -32.93
N THR A 72 -14.18 2.32 -33.13
CA THR A 72 -14.43 1.66 -34.40
C THR A 72 -14.64 2.77 -35.43
N PRO A 73 -13.77 2.91 -36.46
CA PRO A 73 -14.10 3.78 -37.59
C PRO A 73 -15.40 3.26 -38.19
N ALA A 74 -16.42 4.13 -38.25
CA ALA A 74 -17.66 3.80 -38.93
C ALA A 74 -17.34 3.46 -40.40
N PRO A 75 -17.82 2.33 -40.95
CA PRO A 75 -17.77 2.13 -42.39
C PRO A 75 -18.62 3.22 -43.06
N HIS A 76 -17.96 4.03 -43.88
CA HIS A 76 -18.60 4.95 -44.81
C HIS A 76 -19.07 4.12 -46.02
N ASP A 77 -20.36 3.80 -46.08
CA ASP A 77 -21.09 3.41 -47.30
C ASP A 77 -22.19 4.45 -47.55
#